data_AF-A0A0F9W0W9-F1
#
_entry.id   AF-A0A0F9W0W9-F1
#
_cell.length_a   1.000
_cell.length_b   1.000
_cell.length_c   1.000
_cell.angle_alpha   90.00
_cell.angle_beta   90.00
_cell.angle_gamma   90.00
#
_symmetry.space_group_name_H-M   'P 1'
#
loop_
_entity.id
_entity.type
_entity.pdbx_description
1 polymer ?
#
loop_
_entity_poly.entity_id
_entity_poly.type
_entity_poly.pdbx_seq_one_letter_code
_entity_poly.pdbx_strand_id
1 'polypeptide(L)'
;MFNPANESHFNLSIKDIGHDFKVLAFTGDEAISQPYSFTLELVSEYPDLDIETFLHQPAFLAFAAGGKGVHGLIHSIAQSEAGKRLTRYRITLAPHLAYLAHRTNQRIFQHLSVPQIIAQVLQEHGILGDTHRFQLGTTYPERDYCTQYDETDLHFIQRLCEEEGIHYHFEHTVDSHVLVFGDDQTGFPKLAPTSFQQGNGMVADEPVIKRFALRLETRPSRVTRRDYDFEKPHLLLEAAHKAEQPVEGDQPLPLPDLEDYDYPGRFIDRKRGKQLAQRSLERHRSDYRLAEGESDQPLLISGHFLALTNHSRKDWNDLWLLTEIQHEGKQPQVLEESITSDVKPEDGFTRGGLPQGYRNRFKAIPWDVFYRPALNHKKPKVLGNQTAVVTGPEGEEIYCDQYGRIKVQFHWDRHGQVNDKTSCWLRVSSSWAGDRYGGIAIPRVGMEVLVSFLEGDPDQPLVTG
;
A
#
# COMPACT_ATOMS: atom_id res chain seq x y z
N MET A 1 -10.07 -25.42 -27.36
CA MET A 1 -8.97 -26.23 -27.94
C MET A 1 -8.32 -26.95 -26.77
N PHE A 2 -8.46 -28.27 -26.67
CA PHE A 2 -7.87 -29.03 -25.57
C PHE A 2 -6.35 -28.96 -25.69
N ASN A 3 -5.68 -28.27 -24.77
CA ASN A 3 -4.26 -28.48 -24.57
C ASN A 3 -4.08 -29.88 -23.95
N PRO A 4 -3.09 -30.66 -24.39
CA PRO A 4 -2.90 -32.03 -23.94
C PRO A 4 -2.69 -32.08 -22.41
N ALA A 5 -3.23 -33.12 -21.77
CA ALA A 5 -3.23 -33.33 -20.31
C ALA A 5 -1.84 -33.50 -19.66
N ASN A 6 -0.75 -33.39 -20.44
CA ASN A 6 0.63 -33.66 -20.04
C ASN A 6 1.53 -32.40 -20.03
N GLU A 7 1.00 -31.20 -20.30
CA GLU A 7 1.79 -29.96 -20.19
C GLU A 7 1.59 -29.32 -18.81
N SER A 8 2.70 -28.95 -18.14
CA SER A 8 2.66 -28.21 -16.89
C SER A 8 2.04 -26.83 -17.11
N HIS A 9 0.87 -26.58 -16.52
CA HIS A 9 0.13 -25.33 -16.55
C HIS A 9 0.74 -24.24 -15.67
N PHE A 10 1.46 -24.64 -14.61
CA PHE A 10 2.16 -23.74 -13.71
C PHE A 10 3.66 -23.98 -13.78
N ASN A 11 4.43 -22.92 -14.00
CA ASN A 11 5.87 -22.99 -14.13
C ASN A 11 6.54 -21.85 -13.35
N LEU A 12 7.65 -22.18 -12.69
CA LEU A 12 8.48 -21.23 -11.97
C LEU A 12 9.82 -21.11 -12.71
N SER A 13 10.16 -19.91 -13.13
CA SER A 13 11.48 -19.58 -13.66
C SER A 13 12.25 -18.79 -12.64
N ILE A 14 13.43 -19.25 -12.23
CA ILE A 14 14.35 -18.51 -11.36
C ILE A 14 15.54 -18.08 -12.19
N LYS A 15 15.88 -16.79 -12.15
CA LYS A 15 16.98 -16.26 -12.94
C LYS A 15 18.32 -16.77 -12.39
N ASP A 16 19.26 -17.02 -13.28
CA ASP A 16 20.68 -17.27 -12.97
C ASP A 16 20.99 -18.51 -12.10
N ILE A 17 19.99 -19.35 -11.77
CA ILE A 17 20.15 -20.58 -10.99
C ILE A 17 19.47 -21.76 -11.68
N GLY A 18 20.24 -22.83 -11.92
CA GLY A 18 19.71 -24.09 -12.43
C GLY A 18 18.93 -24.85 -11.36
N HIS A 19 17.68 -25.22 -11.66
CA HIS A 19 16.83 -26.01 -10.78
C HIS A 19 15.88 -26.91 -11.59
N ASP A 20 15.28 -27.89 -10.93
CA ASP A 20 14.26 -28.79 -11.50
C ASP A 20 12.89 -28.64 -10.85
N PHE A 21 12.67 -27.56 -10.07
CA PHE A 21 11.40 -27.31 -9.39
C PHE A 21 10.19 -27.45 -10.31
N LYS A 22 9.25 -28.33 -9.92
CA LYS A 22 7.91 -28.41 -10.48
C LYS A 22 6.91 -27.80 -9.51
N VAL A 23 6.03 -26.93 -9.99
CA VAL A 23 5.00 -26.29 -9.17
C VAL A 23 3.87 -27.29 -8.87
N LEU A 24 3.70 -27.64 -7.60
CA LEU A 24 2.63 -28.50 -7.11
C LEU A 24 1.36 -27.69 -6.81
N ALA A 25 1.52 -26.58 -6.10
CA ALA A 25 0.43 -25.69 -5.73
C ALA A 25 0.94 -24.28 -5.48
N PHE A 26 0.05 -23.30 -5.51
CA PHE A 26 0.36 -21.98 -4.98
C PHE A 26 -0.90 -21.31 -4.44
N THR A 27 -0.68 -20.40 -3.49
CA THR A 27 -1.66 -19.39 -3.05
C THR A 27 -1.03 -18.02 -3.18
N GLY A 28 -1.79 -17.05 -3.67
CA GLY A 28 -1.31 -15.68 -3.80
C GLY A 28 -2.33 -14.67 -3.37
N ASP A 29 -1.89 -13.60 -2.74
CA ASP A 29 -2.70 -12.46 -2.38
C ASP A 29 -2.11 -11.21 -3.03
N GLU A 30 -2.96 -10.43 -3.68
CA GLU A 30 -2.61 -9.10 -4.20
C GLU A 30 -3.77 -8.12 -3.99
N ALA A 31 -3.43 -6.86 -3.71
CA ALA A 31 -4.41 -5.82 -3.54
C ALA A 31 -3.80 -4.46 -3.88
N ILE A 32 -4.65 -3.51 -4.28
CA ILE A 32 -4.26 -2.12 -4.42
C ILE A 32 -3.76 -1.62 -3.05
N SER A 33 -2.60 -0.96 -3.07
CA SER A 33 -1.90 -0.40 -1.91
C SER A 33 -1.40 -1.43 -0.91
N GLN A 34 -1.14 -2.67 -1.36
CA GLN A 34 -0.46 -3.71 -0.58
C GLN A 34 0.63 -4.40 -1.40
N PRO A 35 1.77 -4.77 -0.81
CA PRO A 35 2.72 -5.68 -1.44
C PRO A 35 2.06 -7.04 -1.68
N TYR A 36 2.09 -7.56 -2.91
CA TYR A 36 1.61 -8.91 -3.19
C TYR A 36 2.50 -9.98 -2.54
N SER A 37 1.95 -11.17 -2.32
CA SER A 37 2.69 -12.32 -1.79
C SER A 37 2.16 -13.62 -2.38
N PHE A 38 3.04 -14.40 -3.01
CA PHE A 38 2.70 -15.70 -3.58
C PHE A 38 3.52 -16.79 -2.91
N THR A 39 2.86 -17.72 -2.23
CA THR A 39 3.48 -18.90 -1.63
C THR A 39 3.29 -20.10 -2.54
N LEU A 40 4.40 -20.68 -2.98
CA LEU A 40 4.48 -21.81 -3.89
C LEU A 40 4.90 -23.06 -3.11
N GLU A 41 4.23 -24.16 -3.39
CA GLU A 41 4.68 -25.51 -3.02
C GLU A 41 5.31 -26.17 -4.25
N LEU A 42 6.55 -26.59 -4.10
CA LEU A 42 7.40 -27.09 -5.17
C LEU A 42 7.87 -28.51 -4.84
N VAL A 43 8.13 -29.28 -5.89
CA VAL A 43 8.81 -30.59 -5.78
C VAL A 43 10.04 -30.62 -6.68
N SER A 44 11.08 -31.31 -6.22
CA SER A 44 12.36 -31.49 -6.91
C SER A 44 12.88 -32.90 -6.64
N GLU A 45 13.63 -33.47 -7.59
CA GLU A 45 14.34 -34.74 -7.41
C GLU A 45 15.63 -34.58 -6.59
N TYR A 46 16.13 -33.35 -6.44
CA TYR A 46 17.34 -33.05 -5.67
C TYR A 46 17.00 -32.76 -4.18
N PRO A 47 17.45 -33.60 -3.24
CA PRO A 47 17.26 -33.38 -1.81
C PRO A 47 18.31 -32.47 -1.17
N ASP A 48 19.32 -32.03 -1.93
CA ASP A 48 20.53 -31.36 -1.45
C ASP A 48 20.80 -30.02 -2.15
N LEU A 49 19.74 -29.37 -2.67
CA LEU A 49 19.85 -28.02 -3.22
C LEU A 49 20.32 -27.04 -2.14
N ASP A 50 21.30 -26.20 -2.48
CA ASP A 50 21.74 -25.12 -1.62
C ASP A 50 20.68 -24.00 -1.59
N ILE A 51 19.71 -24.13 -0.68
CA ILE A 51 18.57 -23.23 -0.59
C ILE A 51 18.96 -21.77 -0.32
N GLU A 52 20.12 -21.49 0.28
CA GLU A 52 20.57 -20.12 0.55
C GLU A 52 20.79 -19.33 -0.74
N THR A 53 21.27 -19.99 -1.80
CA THR A 53 21.53 -19.36 -3.11
C THR A 53 20.29 -18.80 -3.78
N PHE A 54 19.12 -19.38 -3.50
CA PHE A 54 17.83 -18.96 -4.07
C PHE A 54 17.26 -17.71 -3.42
N LEU A 55 17.66 -17.39 -2.18
CA LEU A 55 17.13 -16.23 -1.48
C LEU A 55 17.47 -14.95 -2.25
N HIS A 56 16.51 -14.02 -2.31
CA HIS A 56 16.62 -12.74 -3.02
C HIS A 56 16.69 -12.82 -4.54
N GLN A 57 16.70 -14.01 -5.14
CA GLN A 57 16.73 -14.14 -6.60
C GLN A 57 15.40 -13.71 -7.22
N PRO A 58 15.43 -13.03 -8.37
CA PRO A 58 14.23 -12.75 -9.13
C PRO A 58 13.67 -14.04 -9.74
N ALA A 59 12.36 -14.18 -9.65
CA ALA A 59 11.65 -15.34 -10.17
C ALA A 59 10.28 -14.94 -10.75
N PHE A 60 9.82 -15.73 -11.71
CA PHE A 60 8.54 -15.55 -12.37
C PHE A 60 7.69 -16.81 -12.25
N LEU A 61 6.53 -16.69 -11.62
CA LEU A 61 5.51 -17.73 -11.60
C LEU A 61 4.54 -17.49 -12.77
N ALA A 62 4.65 -18.31 -13.81
CA ALA A 62 3.69 -18.37 -14.91
C ALA A 62 2.50 -19.27 -14.53
N PHE A 63 1.28 -18.71 -14.55
CA PHE A 63 0.06 -19.47 -14.25
C PHE A 63 -1.13 -19.19 -15.19
N ALA A 64 -0.90 -18.37 -16.22
CA ALA A 64 -1.86 -18.09 -17.28
C ALA A 64 -1.26 -18.43 -18.65
N ALA A 65 -2.13 -18.71 -19.63
CA ALA A 65 -1.72 -18.96 -21.01
C ALA A 65 -0.94 -17.76 -21.59
N GLY A 66 0.00 -18.05 -22.50
CA GLY A 66 0.82 -17.01 -23.13
C GLY A 66 1.93 -16.44 -22.24
N GLY A 67 2.32 -17.15 -21.16
CA GLY A 67 3.42 -16.74 -20.28
C GLY A 67 3.09 -15.58 -19.36
N LYS A 68 1.81 -15.39 -19.03
CA LYS A 68 1.34 -14.39 -18.07
C LYS A 68 1.37 -14.95 -16.65
N GLY A 69 1.66 -14.09 -15.68
CA GLY A 69 1.94 -14.50 -14.31
C GLY A 69 2.50 -13.37 -13.47
N VAL A 70 3.15 -13.74 -12.37
CA VAL A 70 3.66 -12.80 -11.37
C VAL A 70 5.16 -12.93 -11.26
N HIS A 71 5.85 -11.82 -11.52
CA HIS A 71 7.26 -11.63 -11.18
C HIS A 71 7.40 -11.20 -9.73
N GLY A 72 8.42 -11.68 -9.01
CA GLY A 72 8.80 -11.21 -7.68
C GLY A 72 10.25 -11.60 -7.33
N LEU A 73 10.68 -11.28 -6.12
CA LEU A 73 11.91 -11.80 -5.52
C LEU A 73 11.57 -12.95 -4.57
N ILE A 74 12.43 -13.97 -4.50
CA ILE A 74 12.32 -15.04 -3.51
C ILE A 74 12.59 -14.44 -2.13
N HIS A 75 11.53 -14.22 -1.38
CA HIS A 75 11.54 -13.59 -0.07
C HIS A 75 11.81 -14.59 1.06
N SER A 76 11.36 -15.83 0.87
CA SER A 76 11.70 -16.95 1.75
C SER A 76 11.74 -18.25 0.97
N ILE A 77 12.60 -19.17 1.39
CA ILE A 77 12.65 -20.54 0.89
C ILE A 77 12.79 -21.50 2.07
N ALA A 78 12.09 -22.63 2.01
CA ALA A 78 12.18 -23.69 2.98
C ALA A 78 12.21 -25.04 2.28
N GLN A 79 13.00 -25.96 2.81
CA GLN A 79 13.00 -27.36 2.44
C GLN A 79 12.27 -28.16 3.52
N SER A 80 11.37 -29.04 3.10
CA SER A 80 10.70 -30.00 3.98
C SER A 80 11.41 -31.36 3.95
N GLU A 81 10.92 -32.34 4.71
CA GLU A 81 11.47 -33.70 4.71
C GLU A 81 11.56 -34.28 3.28
N ALA A 82 12.72 -34.87 2.97
CA ALA A 82 12.94 -35.54 1.69
C ALA A 82 12.08 -36.80 1.60
N GLY A 83 11.26 -36.89 0.55
CA GLY A 83 10.52 -38.10 0.23
C GLY A 83 11.43 -39.17 -0.40
N LYS A 84 10.87 -40.33 -0.74
CA LYS A 84 11.62 -41.43 -1.40
C LYS A 84 12.19 -41.07 -2.78
N ARG A 85 11.53 -40.13 -3.48
CA ARG A 85 11.92 -39.69 -4.84
C ARG A 85 11.92 -38.17 -4.95
N LEU A 86 10.88 -37.53 -4.43
CA LEU A 86 10.71 -36.09 -4.51
C LEU A 86 10.90 -35.44 -3.14
N THR A 87 11.66 -34.36 -3.12
CA THR A 87 11.83 -33.46 -1.98
C THR A 87 10.92 -32.25 -2.17
N ARG A 88 10.30 -31.80 -1.07
CA ARG A 88 9.36 -30.68 -1.09
C ARG A 88 10.06 -29.39 -0.68
N TYR A 89 9.75 -28.33 -1.41
CA TYR A 89 10.23 -26.99 -1.12
C TYR A 89 9.04 -26.03 -1.07
N ARG A 90 9.19 -24.97 -0.28
CA ARG A 90 8.23 -23.87 -0.22
C ARG A 90 8.96 -22.57 -0.47
N ILE A 91 8.47 -21.78 -1.42
CA ILE A 91 9.01 -20.46 -1.75
C ILE A 91 7.92 -19.42 -1.60
N THR A 92 8.28 -18.24 -1.09
CA THR A 92 7.39 -17.06 -1.12
C THR A 92 8.00 -16.01 -2.04
N LEU A 93 7.24 -15.61 -3.07
CA LEU A 93 7.56 -14.50 -3.95
C LEU A 93 6.90 -13.23 -3.44
N ALA A 94 7.65 -12.13 -3.37
CA ALA A 94 7.17 -10.81 -2.96
C ALA A 94 7.80 -9.70 -3.82
N PRO A 95 7.21 -8.50 -3.92
CA PRO A 95 7.84 -7.39 -4.62
C PRO A 95 9.09 -6.91 -3.90
N HIS A 96 9.95 -6.21 -4.63
CA HIS A 96 11.10 -5.52 -4.03
C HIS A 96 10.65 -4.53 -2.94
N LEU A 97 9.46 -3.92 -3.11
CA LEU A 97 8.86 -3.05 -2.10
C LEU A 97 8.70 -3.72 -0.72
N ALA A 98 8.50 -5.03 -0.64
CA ALA A 98 8.34 -5.75 0.62
C ALA A 98 9.63 -5.70 1.49
N TYR A 99 10.80 -5.50 0.89
CA TYR A 99 12.08 -5.46 1.60
C TYR A 99 12.20 -4.24 2.51
N LEU A 100 11.48 -3.16 2.18
CA LEU A 100 11.44 -1.94 2.98
C LEU A 100 10.82 -2.18 4.37
N ALA A 101 10.14 -3.32 4.59
CA ALA A 101 9.68 -3.75 5.91
C ALA A 101 10.83 -4.11 6.87
N HIS A 102 12.04 -4.36 6.36
CA HIS A 102 13.20 -4.77 7.16
C HIS A 102 14.15 -3.63 7.52
N ARG A 103 13.88 -2.39 7.10
CA ARG A 103 14.66 -1.21 7.47
C ARG A 103 13.80 -0.23 8.27
N THR A 104 14.12 -0.09 9.56
CA THR A 104 13.54 0.93 10.46
C THR A 104 14.47 2.12 10.57
N ASN A 105 13.92 3.33 10.57
CA ASN A 105 14.73 4.55 10.59
C ASN A 105 14.10 5.69 11.41
N GLN A 106 14.93 6.68 11.74
CA GLN A 106 14.58 7.96 12.33
C GLN A 106 15.29 9.06 11.53
N ARG A 107 14.54 9.85 10.77
CA ARG A 107 15.08 10.87 9.87
C ARG A 107 14.06 11.92 9.48
N ILE A 108 14.58 13.04 8.99
CA ILE A 108 13.83 14.25 8.65
C ILE A 108 13.92 14.52 7.15
N PHE A 109 12.80 14.87 6.54
CA PHE A 109 12.67 15.40 5.18
C PHE A 109 12.11 16.81 5.26
N GLN A 110 12.71 17.75 4.52
CA GLN A 110 12.32 19.17 4.53
C GLN A 110 12.17 19.68 3.11
N HIS A 111 11.15 20.50 2.88
CA HIS A 111 10.87 21.15 1.60
C HIS A 111 10.77 20.15 0.44
N LEU A 112 10.12 19.01 0.71
CA LEU A 112 9.84 17.98 -0.28
C LEU A 112 8.36 17.65 -0.26
N SER A 113 7.78 17.47 -1.45
CA SER A 113 6.45 16.89 -1.60
C SER A 113 6.47 15.40 -1.27
N VAL A 114 5.32 14.84 -0.93
CA VAL A 114 5.19 13.41 -0.63
C VAL A 114 5.71 12.50 -1.75
N PRO A 115 5.39 12.74 -3.05
CA PRO A 115 5.97 11.94 -4.13
C PRO A 115 7.50 12.00 -4.19
N GLN A 116 8.11 13.17 -3.92
CA GLN A 116 9.57 13.31 -3.87
C GLN A 116 10.19 12.53 -2.70
N ILE A 117 9.55 12.58 -1.52
CA ILE A 117 9.97 11.80 -0.35
C ILE A 117 9.90 10.31 -0.67
N ILE A 118 8.78 9.83 -1.21
CA ILE A 118 8.61 8.41 -1.59
C ILE A 118 9.67 7.99 -2.61
N ALA A 119 9.88 8.79 -3.66
CA ALA A 119 10.90 8.50 -4.68
C ALA A 119 12.31 8.39 -4.09
N GLN A 120 12.67 9.29 -3.17
CA GLN A 120 13.96 9.23 -2.48
C GLN A 120 14.11 7.93 -1.67
N VAL A 121 13.08 7.54 -0.90
CA VAL A 121 13.12 6.28 -0.13
C VAL A 121 13.22 5.06 -1.04
N LEU A 122 12.49 5.03 -2.16
CA LEU A 122 12.58 3.95 -3.15
C LEU A 122 13.98 3.85 -3.77
N GLN A 123 14.59 4.98 -4.12
CA GLN A 123 15.92 5.03 -4.70
C GLN A 123 16.99 4.47 -3.75
N GLU A 124 16.88 4.73 -2.45
CA GLU A 124 17.79 4.17 -1.43
C GLU A 124 17.72 2.64 -1.33
N HIS A 125 16.59 2.04 -1.73
CA HIS A 125 16.41 0.59 -1.80
C HIS A 125 16.67 0.04 -3.21
N GLY A 126 17.23 0.83 -4.12
CA GLY A 126 17.52 0.38 -5.49
C GLY A 126 16.28 0.17 -6.37
N ILE A 127 15.12 0.71 -5.97
CA ILE A 127 13.91 0.77 -6.81
C ILE A 127 14.03 2.04 -7.66
N LEU A 128 14.60 1.90 -8.85
CA LEU A 128 14.95 3.00 -9.75
C LEU A 128 13.82 3.32 -10.75
N GLY A 129 14.03 4.35 -11.59
CA GLY A 129 12.98 4.93 -12.45
C GLY A 129 12.40 4.02 -13.54
N ASP A 130 12.99 2.85 -13.78
CA ASP A 130 12.48 1.80 -14.66
C ASP A 130 11.56 0.79 -13.94
N THR A 131 11.58 0.77 -12.60
CA THR A 131 10.83 -0.17 -11.75
C THR A 131 9.76 0.50 -10.87
N HIS A 132 9.63 1.83 -10.97
CA HIS A 132 8.47 2.55 -10.43
C HIS A 132 8.08 3.75 -11.30
N ARG A 133 6.83 4.21 -11.16
CA ARG A 133 6.36 5.44 -11.81
C ARG A 133 5.23 6.12 -11.04
N PHE A 134 5.12 7.43 -11.21
CA PHE A 134 4.05 8.26 -10.65
C PHE A 134 3.10 8.73 -11.77
N GLN A 135 1.84 8.32 -11.70
CA GLN A 135 0.74 8.75 -12.57
C GLN A 135 -0.22 9.61 -11.76
N LEU A 136 0.22 10.82 -11.44
CA LEU A 136 -0.48 11.72 -10.53
C LEU A 136 -1.11 12.89 -11.32
N GLY A 137 -2.42 13.05 -11.21
CA GLY A 137 -3.16 14.19 -11.78
C GLY A 137 -3.13 15.43 -10.87
N THR A 138 -2.74 15.27 -9.60
CA THR A 138 -2.70 16.35 -8.60
C THR A 138 -1.28 16.90 -8.39
N THR A 139 -1.16 18.21 -8.21
CA THR A 139 0.07 18.83 -7.65
C THR A 139 0.09 18.72 -6.13
N TYR A 140 1.13 18.11 -5.58
CA TYR A 140 1.31 17.93 -4.13
C TYR A 140 2.17 19.06 -3.55
N PRO A 141 1.72 19.74 -2.48
CA PRO A 141 2.53 20.77 -1.85
C PRO A 141 3.78 20.15 -1.20
N GLU A 142 4.85 20.94 -1.15
CA GLU A 142 6.01 20.61 -0.33
C GLU A 142 5.63 20.64 1.15
N ARG A 143 6.17 19.70 1.92
CA ARG A 143 6.07 19.71 3.37
C ARG A 143 7.28 20.46 3.91
N ASP A 144 7.04 21.48 4.74
CA ASP A 144 8.12 22.19 5.43
C ASP A 144 8.94 21.23 6.31
N TYR A 145 8.27 20.25 6.90
CA TYR A 145 8.87 19.29 7.80
C TYR A 145 8.09 17.97 7.79
N CYS A 146 8.76 16.86 7.52
CA CYS A 146 8.19 15.53 7.55
C CYS A 146 9.18 14.51 8.11
N THR A 147 8.76 13.77 9.11
CA THR A 147 9.61 12.87 9.89
C THR A 147 9.18 11.44 9.67
N GLN A 148 10.15 10.58 9.37
CA GLN A 148 10.04 9.15 9.60
C GLN A 148 10.58 8.89 10.99
N TYR A 149 9.73 8.41 11.91
CA TYR A 149 10.11 8.28 13.32
C TYR A 149 9.75 6.90 13.85
N ASP A 150 10.74 6.04 14.07
CA ASP A 150 10.55 4.70 14.66
C ASP A 150 9.54 3.83 13.88
N GLU A 151 9.62 3.91 12.55
CA GLU A 151 8.82 3.13 11.62
C GLU A 151 9.68 2.58 10.48
N THR A 152 9.22 1.49 9.88
CA THR A 152 9.89 0.90 8.71
C THR A 152 9.74 1.82 7.50
N ASP A 153 10.66 1.73 6.55
CA ASP A 153 10.56 2.49 5.29
C ASP A 153 9.27 2.15 4.54
N LEU A 154 8.80 0.89 4.62
CA LEU A 154 7.54 0.46 4.02
C LEU A 154 6.34 1.14 4.70
N HIS A 155 6.29 1.10 6.04
CA HIS A 155 5.23 1.74 6.82
C HIS A 155 5.18 3.24 6.55
N PHE A 156 6.34 3.89 6.46
CA PHE A 156 6.45 5.31 6.14
C PHE A 156 5.84 5.65 4.78
N ILE A 157 6.22 4.93 3.71
CA ILE A 157 5.64 5.12 2.37
C ILE A 157 4.14 4.89 2.39
N GLN A 158 3.67 3.79 2.98
CA GLN A 158 2.25 3.44 3.01
C GLN A 158 1.44 4.50 3.76
N ARG A 159 1.90 4.96 4.91
CA ARG A 159 1.26 6.04 5.66
C ARG A 159 1.22 7.35 4.87
N LEU A 160 2.29 7.72 4.17
CA LEU A 160 2.29 8.93 3.34
C LEU A 160 1.31 8.82 2.16
N CYS A 161 1.25 7.65 1.52
CA CYS A 161 0.25 7.33 0.50
C CYS A 161 -1.17 7.45 1.04
N GLU A 162 -1.43 6.91 2.24
CA GLU A 162 -2.70 6.99 2.93
C GLU A 162 -3.12 8.42 3.28
N GLU A 163 -2.21 9.22 3.84
CA GLU A 163 -2.43 10.63 4.19
C GLU A 163 -2.83 11.45 2.96
N GLU A 164 -2.14 11.23 1.84
CA GLU A 164 -2.37 11.94 0.60
C GLU A 164 -3.47 11.32 -0.27
N GLY A 165 -3.93 10.11 0.01
CA GLY A 165 -4.87 9.39 -0.86
C GLY A 165 -4.25 8.93 -2.19
N ILE A 166 -2.94 8.69 -2.21
CA ILE A 166 -2.19 8.09 -3.33
C ILE A 166 -2.28 6.57 -3.16
N HIS A 167 -2.80 5.87 -4.16
CA HIS A 167 -2.78 4.41 -4.18
C HIS A 167 -1.56 3.91 -4.97
N TYR A 168 -1.23 2.63 -4.81
CA TYR A 168 -0.27 1.98 -5.70
C TYR A 168 -0.73 0.58 -6.10
N HIS A 169 -0.24 0.09 -7.23
CA HIS A 169 -0.44 -1.28 -7.70
C HIS A 169 0.80 -1.76 -8.46
N PHE A 170 0.79 -3.01 -8.91
CA PHE A 170 1.91 -3.63 -9.60
C PHE A 170 1.52 -4.05 -11.01
N GLU A 171 2.47 -3.90 -11.93
CA GLU A 171 2.41 -4.49 -13.27
C GLU A 171 3.57 -5.45 -13.44
N HIS A 172 3.31 -6.60 -14.06
CA HIS A 172 4.29 -7.67 -14.20
C HIS A 172 4.66 -7.92 -15.66
N THR A 173 5.95 -8.12 -15.88
CA THR A 173 6.51 -8.76 -17.06
C THR A 173 7.23 -10.03 -16.63
N VAL A 174 7.79 -10.79 -17.57
CA VAL A 174 8.56 -11.99 -17.23
C VAL A 174 9.84 -11.62 -16.46
N ASP A 175 10.43 -10.47 -16.78
CA ASP A 175 11.77 -10.08 -16.28
C ASP A 175 11.73 -9.04 -15.15
N SER A 176 10.57 -8.43 -14.89
CA SER A 176 10.45 -7.36 -13.91
C SER A 176 9.01 -7.13 -13.42
N HIS A 177 8.88 -6.37 -12.33
CA HIS A 177 7.62 -5.77 -11.89
C HIS A 177 7.80 -4.27 -11.73
N VAL A 178 6.77 -3.50 -12.05
CA VAL A 178 6.76 -2.04 -11.94
C VAL A 178 5.75 -1.63 -10.87
N LEU A 179 6.20 -0.81 -9.91
CA LEU A 179 5.38 -0.19 -8.88
C LEU A 179 4.75 1.12 -9.41
N VAL A 180 3.44 1.17 -9.48
CA VAL A 180 2.70 2.29 -10.10
C VAL A 180 1.94 3.05 -9.03
N PHE A 181 2.28 4.32 -8.81
CA PHE A 181 1.53 5.21 -7.93
C PHE A 181 0.51 6.03 -8.72
N GLY A 182 -0.71 6.16 -8.19
CA GLY A 182 -1.79 6.93 -8.82
C GLY A 182 -2.68 7.64 -7.81
N ASP A 183 -3.41 8.64 -8.27
CA ASP A 183 -4.36 9.40 -7.44
C ASP A 183 -5.73 9.63 -8.08
N ASP A 184 -6.01 8.98 -9.20
CA ASP A 184 -7.33 8.91 -9.81
C ASP A 184 -7.54 7.59 -10.59
N GLN A 185 -8.68 7.47 -11.24
CA GLN A 185 -9.08 6.26 -11.97
C GLN A 185 -8.45 6.14 -13.36
N THR A 186 -7.83 7.21 -13.88
CA THR A 186 -7.39 7.28 -15.29
C THR A 186 -6.13 6.44 -15.54
N GLY A 187 -5.33 6.20 -14.50
CA GLY A 187 -4.10 5.42 -14.58
C GLY A 187 -4.31 3.90 -14.64
N PHE A 188 -5.49 3.38 -14.30
CA PHE A 188 -5.72 1.94 -14.25
C PHE A 188 -5.90 1.32 -15.65
N PRO A 189 -5.14 0.25 -15.99
CA PRO A 189 -5.30 -0.44 -17.26
C PRO A 189 -6.61 -1.25 -17.33
N LYS A 190 -7.05 -1.59 -18.55
CA LYS A 190 -8.26 -2.39 -18.81
C LYS A 190 -7.89 -3.81 -19.24
N LEU A 191 -8.51 -4.80 -18.60
CA LEU A 191 -8.44 -6.20 -18.99
C LEU A 191 -9.45 -6.53 -20.10
N ALA A 192 -9.25 -7.69 -20.74
CA ALA A 192 -10.25 -8.23 -21.65
C ALA A 192 -11.57 -8.50 -20.91
N PRO A 193 -12.73 -8.24 -21.54
CA PRO A 193 -14.03 -8.56 -20.95
C PRO A 193 -14.12 -10.04 -20.56
N THR A 194 -14.74 -10.33 -19.42
CA THR A 194 -14.95 -11.71 -18.95
C THR A 194 -16.42 -11.99 -18.73
N SER A 195 -16.91 -13.08 -19.31
CA SER A 195 -18.30 -13.49 -19.20
C SER A 195 -18.61 -14.04 -17.81
N PHE A 196 -19.77 -13.67 -17.30
CA PHE A 196 -20.42 -14.33 -16.18
C PHE A 196 -21.12 -15.60 -16.66
N GLN A 197 -20.87 -16.71 -15.98
CA GLN A 197 -21.58 -17.96 -16.19
C GLN A 197 -21.71 -18.68 -14.86
N GLN A 198 -22.93 -18.71 -14.32
CA GLN A 198 -23.21 -19.39 -13.06
C GLN A 198 -22.89 -20.88 -13.19
N GLY A 199 -22.07 -21.40 -12.27
CA GLY A 199 -21.65 -22.80 -12.27
C GLY A 199 -22.86 -23.74 -12.23
N ASN A 200 -23.14 -24.41 -13.34
CA ASN A 200 -24.22 -25.39 -13.49
C ASN A 200 -23.68 -26.83 -13.59
N GLY A 201 -22.43 -27.05 -13.20
CA GLY A 201 -21.73 -28.33 -13.31
C GLY A 201 -21.14 -28.63 -14.69
N MET A 202 -21.39 -27.79 -15.70
CA MET A 202 -20.69 -27.85 -16.99
C MET A 202 -19.43 -26.99 -16.96
N VAL A 203 -18.36 -27.48 -17.59
CA VAL A 203 -17.11 -26.74 -17.77
C VAL A 203 -17.30 -25.78 -18.95
N ALA A 204 -17.07 -24.49 -18.73
CA ALA A 204 -17.09 -23.50 -19.81
C ALA A 204 -15.89 -23.70 -20.74
N ASP A 205 -16.05 -23.40 -22.03
CA ASP A 205 -14.98 -23.53 -23.01
C ASP A 205 -13.87 -22.48 -22.81
N GLU A 206 -14.19 -21.36 -22.16
CA GLU A 206 -13.30 -20.25 -21.82
C GLU A 206 -13.38 -19.94 -20.32
N PRO A 207 -12.35 -19.33 -19.72
CA PRO A 207 -12.40 -18.89 -18.33
C PRO A 207 -13.49 -17.83 -18.09
N VAL A 208 -14.26 -18.00 -17.01
CA VAL A 208 -15.47 -17.22 -16.69
C VAL A 208 -15.51 -16.80 -15.23
N ILE A 209 -16.35 -15.80 -14.96
CA ILE A 209 -16.76 -15.44 -13.60
C ILE A 209 -17.95 -16.32 -13.23
N LYS A 210 -17.79 -17.12 -12.17
CA LYS A 210 -18.78 -18.11 -11.72
C LYS A 210 -19.74 -17.56 -10.68
N ARG A 211 -19.27 -16.60 -9.89
CA ARG A 211 -20.04 -15.90 -8.86
C ARG A 211 -19.73 -14.42 -8.93
N PHE A 212 -20.76 -13.61 -8.77
CA PHE A 212 -20.65 -12.16 -8.64
C PHE A 212 -21.78 -11.70 -7.72
N ALA A 213 -21.44 -11.09 -6.60
CA ALA A 213 -22.39 -10.60 -5.60
C ALA A 213 -22.05 -9.15 -5.26
N LEU A 214 -23.05 -8.28 -5.23
CA LEU A 214 -22.89 -6.87 -4.89
C LEU A 214 -23.45 -6.60 -3.49
N ARG A 215 -22.63 -6.00 -2.63
CA ARG A 215 -23.00 -5.54 -1.31
C ARG A 215 -23.03 -4.02 -1.27
N LEU A 216 -24.03 -3.48 -0.56
CA LEU A 216 -24.07 -2.07 -0.19
C LEU A 216 -23.98 -1.96 1.34
N GLU A 217 -23.25 -0.98 1.85
CA GLU A 217 -23.13 -0.74 3.29
C GLU A 217 -23.15 0.75 3.62
N THR A 218 -23.75 1.11 4.75
CA THR A 218 -23.77 2.49 5.24
C THR A 218 -22.35 3.02 5.44
N ARG A 219 -22.11 4.26 4.99
CA ARG A 219 -20.85 5.00 5.13
C ARG A 219 -21.12 6.43 5.58
N PRO A 220 -20.13 7.13 6.16
CA PRO A 220 -20.18 8.57 6.37
C PRO A 220 -20.73 9.32 5.14
N SER A 221 -21.59 10.30 5.40
CA SER A 221 -22.19 11.19 4.39
C SER A 221 -21.48 12.54 4.33
N ARG A 222 -20.73 12.90 5.38
CA ARG A 222 -19.93 14.12 5.45
C ARG A 222 -18.63 13.88 6.19
N VAL A 223 -17.58 14.56 5.75
CA VAL A 223 -16.34 14.75 6.50
C VAL A 223 -16.18 16.23 6.84
N THR A 224 -15.76 16.52 8.07
CA THR A 224 -15.33 17.85 8.53
C THR A 224 -13.96 17.74 9.21
N ARG A 225 -13.06 18.67 8.92
CA ARG A 225 -11.72 18.74 9.53
C ARG A 225 -11.42 20.16 10.00
N ARG A 226 -10.76 20.28 11.14
CA ARG A 226 -10.26 21.56 11.66
C ARG A 226 -8.77 21.54 11.90
N ASP A 227 -8.17 22.71 11.83
CA ASP A 227 -6.77 22.90 12.23
C ASP A 227 -6.55 24.29 12.85
N TYR A 228 -5.31 24.58 13.23
CA TYR A 228 -4.90 25.86 13.79
C TYR A 228 -3.60 26.37 13.14
N ASP A 229 -3.62 27.61 12.67
CA ASP A 229 -2.45 28.32 12.14
C ASP A 229 -2.14 29.50 13.08
N PHE A 230 -0.97 29.46 13.71
CA PHE A 230 -0.55 30.49 14.65
C PHE A 230 -0.27 31.84 13.98
N GLU A 231 -0.01 31.86 12.67
CA GLU A 231 0.15 33.10 11.91
C GLU A 231 -1.21 33.75 11.61
N LYS A 232 -2.30 32.99 11.72
CA LYS A 232 -3.69 33.43 11.48
C LYS A 232 -4.61 32.96 12.62
N PRO A 233 -4.36 33.35 13.88
CA PRO A 233 -4.98 32.73 15.05
C PRO A 233 -6.49 32.94 15.19
N HIS A 234 -7.04 33.98 14.53
CA HIS A 234 -8.47 34.26 14.54
C HIS A 234 -9.22 33.64 13.35
N LEU A 235 -8.51 33.05 12.40
CA LEU A 235 -9.12 32.39 11.25
C LEU A 235 -9.63 31.01 11.68
N LEU A 236 -10.94 30.78 11.59
CA LEU A 236 -11.48 29.43 11.67
C LEU A 236 -11.01 28.65 10.44
N LEU A 237 -10.04 27.76 10.65
CA LEU A 237 -9.59 26.77 9.70
C LEU A 237 -10.47 25.54 9.83
N GLU A 238 -11.57 25.54 9.09
CA GLU A 238 -12.49 24.42 8.94
C GLU A 238 -12.70 24.14 7.46
N ALA A 239 -12.72 22.86 7.12
CA ALA A 239 -13.09 22.39 5.79
C ALA A 239 -14.02 21.18 5.90
N ALA A 240 -15.00 21.11 5.00
CA ALA A 240 -15.96 20.02 4.95
C ALA A 240 -16.27 19.58 3.52
N HIS A 241 -16.65 18.32 3.35
CA HIS A 241 -17.13 17.75 2.11
C HIS A 241 -18.32 16.83 2.36
N LYS A 242 -19.36 16.92 1.53
CA LYS A 242 -20.60 16.14 1.65
C LYS A 242 -20.77 15.26 0.42
N ALA A 243 -21.29 14.05 0.62
CA ALA A 243 -21.67 13.17 -0.47
C ALA A 243 -22.85 13.78 -1.24
N GLU A 244 -22.90 13.53 -2.54
CA GLU A 244 -24.06 13.88 -3.35
C GLU A 244 -25.30 13.12 -2.85
N GLN A 245 -26.41 13.84 -2.67
CA GLN A 245 -27.66 13.23 -2.26
C GLN A 245 -28.33 12.58 -3.48
N PRO A 246 -28.71 11.30 -3.39
CA PRO A 246 -29.54 10.68 -4.41
C PRO A 246 -30.85 11.48 -4.56
N VAL A 247 -31.30 11.63 -5.79
CA VAL A 247 -32.56 12.29 -6.14
C VAL A 247 -33.53 11.26 -6.71
N GLU A 248 -34.78 11.30 -6.26
CA GLU A 248 -35.89 10.54 -6.84
C GLU A 248 -36.85 11.54 -7.51
N GLY A 249 -36.81 11.61 -8.84
CA GLY A 249 -37.41 12.73 -9.58
C GLY A 249 -36.67 14.04 -9.28
N ASP A 250 -37.41 15.07 -8.85
CA ASP A 250 -36.86 16.38 -8.47
C ASP A 250 -36.63 16.54 -6.95
N GLN A 251 -36.83 15.48 -6.15
CA GLN A 251 -36.72 15.56 -4.69
C GLN A 251 -35.51 14.77 -4.17
N PRO A 252 -34.68 15.38 -3.28
CA PRO A 252 -33.58 14.67 -2.65
C PRO A 252 -34.12 13.62 -1.67
N LEU A 253 -33.59 12.40 -1.76
CA LEU A 253 -33.88 11.32 -0.84
C LEU A 253 -33.31 11.65 0.55
N PRO A 254 -34.11 11.55 1.63
CA PRO A 254 -33.63 11.82 2.98
C PRO A 254 -32.62 10.77 3.40
N LEU A 255 -31.35 11.17 3.53
CA LEU A 255 -30.27 10.35 4.05
C LEU A 255 -29.89 10.82 5.48
N PRO A 256 -29.45 9.90 6.35
CA PRO A 256 -28.93 10.29 7.66
C PRO A 256 -27.67 11.16 7.50
N ASP A 257 -27.54 12.22 8.30
CA ASP A 257 -26.29 12.99 8.38
C ASP A 257 -25.31 12.26 9.31
N LEU A 258 -24.43 11.47 8.69
CA LEU A 258 -23.37 10.72 9.34
C LEU A 258 -22.05 11.47 9.12
N GLU A 259 -21.69 12.29 10.10
CA GLU A 259 -20.48 13.10 10.08
C GLU A 259 -19.27 12.35 10.67
N ASP A 260 -18.15 12.39 9.94
CA ASP A 260 -16.82 12.15 10.47
C ASP A 260 -16.13 13.52 10.70
N TYR A 261 -15.85 13.82 11.96
CA TYR A 261 -15.15 15.03 12.39
C TYR A 261 -13.81 14.68 13.04
N ASP A 262 -12.74 15.45 12.74
CA ASP A 262 -11.43 15.26 13.37
C ASP A 262 -10.60 16.56 13.48
N TYR A 263 -9.66 16.57 14.44
CA TYR A 263 -8.65 17.61 14.69
C TYR A 263 -7.38 16.97 15.28
N PRO A 264 -6.16 17.30 14.80
CA PRO A 264 -5.86 18.29 13.75
C PRO A 264 -5.99 17.72 12.33
N GLY A 265 -6.42 18.58 11.39
CA GLY A 265 -6.68 18.23 9.99
C GLY A 265 -5.47 18.25 9.07
N ARG A 266 -4.31 18.72 9.55
CA ARG A 266 -3.03 18.87 8.84
C ARG A 266 -3.11 19.78 7.60
N PHE A 267 -3.70 20.96 7.76
CA PHE A 267 -3.74 21.98 6.71
C PHE A 267 -3.69 23.40 7.29
N ILE A 268 -3.02 24.30 6.58
CA ILE A 268 -2.90 25.72 6.93
C ILE A 268 -3.70 26.64 5.98
N ASP A 269 -4.28 26.07 4.93
CA ASP A 269 -5.12 26.78 3.97
C ASP A 269 -6.41 26.02 3.62
N ARG A 270 -7.45 26.77 3.22
CA ARG A 270 -8.79 26.23 2.97
C ARG A 270 -8.87 25.34 1.72
N LYS A 271 -8.05 25.58 0.70
CA LYS A 271 -8.06 24.79 -0.54
C LYS A 271 -7.56 23.38 -0.25
N ARG A 272 -6.45 23.28 0.50
CA ARG A 272 -5.91 22.02 0.98
C ARG A 272 -6.88 21.31 1.93
N GLY A 273 -7.45 22.02 2.90
CA GLY A 273 -8.45 21.45 3.81
C GLY A 273 -9.64 20.83 3.06
N LYS A 274 -10.18 21.51 2.04
CA LYS A 274 -11.29 21.00 1.21
C LYS A 274 -10.90 19.73 0.45
N GLN A 275 -9.68 19.69 -0.10
CA GLN A 275 -9.16 18.51 -0.79
C GLN A 275 -9.03 17.32 0.16
N LEU A 276 -8.47 17.52 1.36
CA LEU A 276 -8.31 16.46 2.36
C LEU A 276 -9.67 15.93 2.87
N ALA A 277 -10.63 16.82 3.09
CA ALA A 277 -11.99 16.43 3.46
C ALA A 277 -12.68 15.62 2.34
N GLN A 278 -12.51 16.02 1.08
CA GLN A 278 -13.01 15.26 -0.07
C GLN A 278 -12.38 13.86 -0.15
N ARG A 279 -11.05 13.77 -0.13
CA ARG A 279 -10.33 12.49 -0.19
C ARG A 279 -10.69 11.57 0.97
N SER A 280 -10.96 12.13 2.15
CA SER A 280 -11.40 11.37 3.31
C SER A 280 -12.80 10.81 3.13
N LEU A 281 -13.72 11.57 2.52
CA LEU A 281 -15.04 11.07 2.19
C LEU A 281 -14.99 10.01 1.07
N GLU A 282 -14.18 10.22 0.03
CA GLU A 282 -13.92 9.23 -1.03
C GLU A 282 -13.41 7.92 -0.43
N ARG A 283 -12.46 7.98 0.50
CA ARG A 283 -11.95 6.81 1.24
C ARG A 283 -13.03 6.08 2.01
N HIS A 284 -13.84 6.81 2.79
CA HIS A 284 -14.94 6.20 3.51
C HIS A 284 -15.93 5.51 2.59
N ARG A 285 -16.13 6.05 1.38
CA ARG A 285 -17.16 5.57 0.46
C ARG A 285 -16.63 4.65 -0.63
N SER A 286 -15.35 4.32 -0.63
CA SER A 286 -14.73 3.53 -1.71
C SER A 286 -15.35 2.15 -1.84
N ASP A 287 -15.79 1.54 -0.73
CA ASP A 287 -16.43 0.23 -0.67
C ASP A 287 -17.93 0.30 -0.35
N TYR A 288 -18.55 1.48 -0.51
CA TYR A 288 -20.00 1.66 -0.37
C TYR A 288 -20.77 0.68 -1.27
N ARG A 289 -20.27 0.47 -2.49
CA ARG A 289 -20.66 -0.61 -3.41
C ARG A 289 -19.47 -1.55 -3.56
N LEU A 290 -19.55 -2.74 -2.99
CA LEU A 290 -18.48 -3.73 -3.05
C LEU A 290 -18.97 -5.00 -3.74
N ALA A 291 -18.35 -5.33 -4.87
CA ALA A 291 -18.57 -6.60 -5.55
C ALA A 291 -17.59 -7.65 -5.03
N GLU A 292 -18.09 -8.86 -4.80
CA GLU A 292 -17.32 -10.06 -4.47
C GLU A 292 -17.58 -11.13 -5.52
N GLY A 293 -16.52 -11.70 -6.07
CA GLY A 293 -16.63 -12.69 -7.13
C GLY A 293 -15.71 -13.89 -6.99
N GLU A 294 -16.06 -14.95 -7.71
CA GLU A 294 -15.29 -16.18 -7.86
C GLU A 294 -15.12 -16.48 -9.35
N SER A 295 -13.92 -16.85 -9.77
CA SER A 295 -13.55 -16.96 -11.18
C SER A 295 -12.48 -18.03 -11.40
N ASP A 296 -12.38 -18.56 -12.62
CA ASP A 296 -11.24 -19.34 -13.11
C ASP A 296 -10.41 -18.60 -14.18
N GLN A 297 -10.64 -17.30 -14.38
CA GLN A 297 -9.85 -16.43 -15.26
C GLN A 297 -8.48 -16.12 -14.63
N PRO A 298 -7.37 -16.65 -15.17
CA PRO A 298 -6.04 -16.45 -14.58
C PRO A 298 -5.41 -15.09 -14.90
N LEU A 299 -6.02 -14.29 -15.78
CA LEU A 299 -5.53 -12.96 -16.15
C LEU A 299 -6.08 -11.83 -15.26
N LEU A 300 -6.89 -12.15 -14.24
CA LEU A 300 -7.35 -11.12 -13.30
C LEU A 300 -6.17 -10.64 -12.46
N ILE A 301 -6.03 -9.32 -12.37
CA ILE A 301 -4.98 -8.63 -11.61
C ILE A 301 -5.55 -7.38 -10.89
N SER A 302 -5.12 -7.13 -9.66
CA SER A 302 -5.52 -5.95 -8.88
C SER A 302 -5.00 -4.65 -9.52
N GLY A 303 -5.70 -3.54 -9.31
CA GLY A 303 -5.37 -2.27 -9.97
C GLY A 303 -5.69 -2.26 -11.46
N HIS A 304 -6.61 -3.11 -11.92
CA HIS A 304 -7.07 -3.12 -13.30
C HIS A 304 -8.60 -3.10 -13.36
N PHE A 305 -9.11 -2.52 -14.44
CA PHE A 305 -10.54 -2.57 -14.75
C PHE A 305 -10.90 -3.87 -15.49
N LEU A 306 -12.00 -4.48 -15.07
CA LEU A 306 -12.61 -5.66 -15.68
C LEU A 306 -14.03 -5.35 -16.12
N ALA A 307 -14.32 -5.56 -17.41
CA ALA A 307 -15.68 -5.50 -17.92
C ALA A 307 -16.39 -6.85 -17.68
N LEU A 308 -17.45 -6.84 -16.88
CA LEU A 308 -18.31 -8.01 -16.68
C LEU A 308 -19.33 -8.10 -17.83
N THR A 309 -19.53 -9.29 -18.40
CA THR A 309 -20.55 -9.49 -19.46
C THR A 309 -21.48 -10.67 -19.15
N ASN A 310 -22.64 -10.74 -19.80
CA ASN A 310 -23.63 -11.83 -19.69
C ASN A 310 -24.18 -12.13 -18.28
N HIS A 311 -24.07 -11.20 -17.33
CA HIS A 311 -24.76 -11.27 -16.05
C HIS A 311 -26.27 -10.97 -16.22
N SER A 312 -27.13 -11.73 -15.53
CA SER A 312 -28.59 -11.62 -15.63
C SER A 312 -29.13 -10.23 -15.20
N ARG A 313 -28.49 -9.62 -14.20
CA ARG A 313 -28.65 -8.18 -13.89
C ARG A 313 -27.88 -7.34 -14.89
N LYS A 314 -28.60 -6.65 -15.79
CA LYS A 314 -28.01 -5.83 -16.86
C LYS A 314 -27.06 -4.77 -16.35
N ASP A 315 -27.42 -4.06 -15.29
CA ASP A 315 -26.64 -2.95 -14.71
C ASP A 315 -25.30 -3.40 -14.12
N TRP A 316 -25.08 -4.71 -13.91
CA TRP A 316 -23.80 -5.23 -13.44
C TRP A 316 -22.84 -5.53 -14.59
N ASN A 317 -23.33 -5.58 -15.83
CA ASN A 317 -22.51 -5.74 -17.03
C ASN A 317 -21.82 -4.41 -17.38
N ASP A 318 -20.98 -3.97 -16.47
CA ASP A 318 -20.28 -2.70 -16.51
C ASP A 318 -18.79 -2.92 -16.18
N LEU A 319 -18.05 -1.83 -16.08
CA LEU A 319 -16.65 -1.80 -15.74
C LEU A 319 -16.46 -1.75 -14.21
N TRP A 320 -15.60 -2.63 -13.71
CA TRP A 320 -15.30 -2.79 -12.29
C TRP A 320 -13.79 -2.71 -12.05
N LEU A 321 -13.35 -1.92 -11.07
CA LEU A 321 -11.96 -1.89 -10.63
C LEU A 321 -11.69 -3.04 -9.66
N LEU A 322 -10.77 -3.95 -10.03
CA LEU A 322 -10.33 -5.04 -9.17
C LEU A 322 -9.43 -4.48 -8.05
N THR A 323 -9.89 -4.56 -6.81
CA THR A 323 -9.18 -3.99 -5.65
C THR A 323 -8.35 -5.00 -4.89
N GLU A 324 -8.76 -6.28 -4.89
CA GLU A 324 -8.11 -7.39 -4.18
C GLU A 324 -8.38 -8.69 -4.93
N ILE A 325 -7.37 -9.55 -5.04
CA ILE A 325 -7.49 -10.88 -5.65
C ILE A 325 -6.71 -11.89 -4.80
N GLN A 326 -7.36 -13.01 -4.53
CA GLN A 326 -6.79 -14.20 -3.91
C GLN A 326 -6.71 -15.30 -4.95
N HIS A 327 -5.51 -15.74 -5.29
CA HIS A 327 -5.21 -16.76 -6.28
C HIS A 327 -5.00 -18.11 -5.60
N GLU A 328 -5.51 -19.18 -6.21
CA GLU A 328 -5.23 -20.55 -5.81
C GLU A 328 -5.01 -21.42 -7.05
N GLY A 329 -3.86 -22.09 -7.11
CA GLY A 329 -3.54 -23.04 -8.18
C GLY A 329 -3.09 -24.39 -7.62
N LYS A 330 -3.53 -25.50 -8.22
CA LYS A 330 -3.06 -26.87 -7.89
C LYS A 330 -2.83 -27.71 -9.15
N GLN A 331 -1.68 -28.37 -9.21
CA GLN A 331 -1.28 -29.29 -10.27
C GLN A 331 -0.70 -30.58 -9.69
N PRO A 332 -1.54 -31.51 -9.20
CA PRO A 332 -1.08 -32.77 -8.61
C PRO A 332 -0.30 -33.68 -9.58
N GLN A 333 -0.43 -33.47 -10.89
CA GLN A 333 0.24 -34.24 -11.95
C GLN A 333 1.75 -34.31 -11.79
N VAL A 334 2.37 -33.29 -11.18
CA VAL A 334 3.83 -33.23 -11.01
C VAL A 334 4.37 -34.30 -10.05
N LEU A 335 3.50 -34.97 -9.29
CA LEU A 335 3.86 -36.04 -8.37
C LEU A 335 4.05 -37.40 -9.07
N GLU A 336 3.56 -37.56 -10.31
CA GLU A 336 3.63 -38.79 -11.13
C GLU A 336 3.24 -40.05 -10.32
N GLU A 337 4.02 -41.15 -10.37
CA GLU A 337 3.76 -42.42 -9.68
C GLU A 337 4.00 -42.40 -8.15
N SER A 338 4.37 -41.25 -7.58
CA SER A 338 4.63 -41.11 -6.13
C SER A 338 3.34 -41.07 -5.29
N ILE A 339 2.17 -41.32 -5.91
CA ILE A 339 0.89 -41.55 -5.24
C ILE A 339 0.94 -42.94 -4.61
N THR A 340 1.72 -43.10 -3.54
CA THR A 340 1.59 -44.29 -2.70
C THR A 340 0.19 -44.30 -2.12
N SER A 341 -0.48 -45.45 -2.19
CA SER A 341 -1.83 -45.78 -1.71
C SER A 341 -2.09 -45.50 -0.21
N ASP A 342 -1.15 -44.87 0.49
CA ASP A 342 -1.19 -44.52 1.89
C ASP A 342 -1.55 -43.04 2.16
N VAL A 343 -1.73 -42.21 1.12
CA VAL A 343 -2.26 -40.85 1.33
C VAL A 343 -3.76 -40.94 1.60
N LYS A 344 -4.12 -41.10 2.86
CA LYS A 344 -5.50 -40.87 3.29
C LYS A 344 -5.87 -39.42 2.91
N PRO A 345 -7.11 -39.15 2.47
CA PRO A 345 -7.58 -37.77 2.25
C PRO A 345 -7.51 -36.88 3.51
N GLU A 346 -7.19 -37.49 4.66
CA GLU A 346 -7.05 -36.88 5.97
C GLU A 346 -5.60 -36.51 6.33
N ASP A 347 -4.59 -37.04 5.63
CA ASP A 347 -3.24 -36.47 5.72
C ASP A 347 -3.28 -35.14 4.98
N GLY A 348 -2.95 -34.05 5.66
CA GLY A 348 -3.18 -32.65 5.24
C GLY A 348 -2.57 -32.18 3.91
N PHE A 349 -2.14 -33.10 3.04
CA PHE A 349 -1.64 -32.91 1.68
C PHE A 349 -2.67 -32.32 0.69
N THR A 350 -3.96 -32.36 1.02
CA THR A 350 -5.05 -31.73 0.22
C THR A 350 -6.00 -30.92 1.11
N ARG A 351 -5.46 -30.07 2.00
CA ARG A 351 -6.32 -29.02 2.57
C ARG A 351 -6.72 -28.04 1.46
N GLY A 352 -8.04 -27.90 1.26
CA GLY A 352 -8.65 -27.01 0.28
C GLY A 352 -9.18 -27.77 -0.93
N GLY A 353 -10.51 -27.89 -1.03
CA GLY A 353 -11.26 -28.67 -2.01
C GLY A 353 -11.19 -28.21 -3.47
N LEU A 354 -10.02 -27.80 -3.97
CA LEU A 354 -9.75 -27.71 -5.40
C LEU A 354 -9.04 -29.00 -5.86
N PRO A 355 -9.64 -29.83 -6.72
CA PRO A 355 -9.02 -31.08 -7.18
C PRO A 355 -7.78 -30.83 -8.06
N GLN A 356 -7.87 -29.84 -8.96
CA GLN A 356 -6.83 -29.44 -9.92
C GLN A 356 -7.24 -28.12 -10.58
N GLY A 357 -6.27 -27.35 -11.07
CA GLY A 357 -6.48 -26.17 -11.92
C GLY A 357 -6.25 -24.87 -11.16
N TYR A 358 -6.80 -23.78 -11.72
CA TYR A 358 -6.70 -22.43 -11.17
C TYR A 358 -8.08 -21.89 -10.79
N ARG A 359 -8.15 -21.14 -9.69
CA ARG A 359 -9.28 -20.29 -9.34
C ARG A 359 -8.80 -19.02 -8.65
N ASN A 360 -9.66 -18.03 -8.59
CA ASN A 360 -9.48 -16.88 -7.73
C ASN A 360 -10.79 -16.43 -7.07
N ARG A 361 -10.63 -15.67 -5.98
CA ARG A 361 -11.66 -14.81 -5.39
C ARG A 361 -11.21 -13.37 -5.56
N PHE A 362 -12.12 -12.48 -5.92
CA PHE A 362 -11.77 -11.07 -6.10
C PHE A 362 -12.80 -10.16 -5.44
N LYS A 363 -12.34 -8.96 -5.06
CA LYS A 363 -13.17 -7.83 -4.72
C LYS A 363 -13.04 -6.76 -5.79
N ALA A 364 -14.14 -6.08 -6.06
CA ALA A 364 -14.15 -4.99 -7.03
C ALA A 364 -15.08 -3.86 -6.62
N ILE A 365 -14.77 -2.66 -7.07
CA ILE A 365 -15.61 -1.47 -6.90
C ILE A 365 -16.01 -0.92 -8.27
N PRO A 366 -17.12 -0.18 -8.38
CA PRO A 366 -17.53 0.42 -9.64
C PRO A 366 -16.46 1.34 -10.21
N TRP A 367 -16.36 1.42 -11.54
CA TRP A 367 -15.27 2.15 -12.20
C TRP A 367 -15.22 3.63 -11.82
N ASP A 368 -16.38 4.26 -11.56
CA ASP A 368 -16.57 5.68 -11.27
C ASP A 368 -16.17 6.09 -9.84
N VAL A 369 -15.81 5.12 -8.99
CA VAL A 369 -15.42 5.36 -7.60
C VAL A 369 -13.92 5.62 -7.50
N PHE A 370 -13.54 6.77 -6.92
CA PHE A 370 -12.14 7.09 -6.65
C PHE A 370 -11.62 6.23 -5.50
N TYR A 371 -10.75 5.25 -5.82
CA TYR A 371 -10.09 4.45 -4.80
C TYR A 371 -9.10 5.32 -4.01
N ARG A 372 -9.29 5.36 -2.69
CA ARG A 372 -8.35 5.95 -1.72
C ARG A 372 -7.94 4.86 -0.73
N PRO A 373 -6.64 4.70 -0.44
CA PRO A 373 -6.20 3.72 0.54
C PRO A 373 -6.82 3.97 1.92
N ALA A 374 -7.19 2.89 2.62
CA ALA A 374 -7.64 2.93 4.01
C ALA A 374 -6.51 3.40 4.94
N LEU A 375 -6.81 4.08 6.05
CA LEU A 375 -5.82 4.57 7.01
C LEU A 375 -5.34 3.45 7.96
N ASN A 376 -4.58 2.49 7.44
CA ASN A 376 -4.12 1.32 8.20
C ASN A 376 -2.79 1.58 8.93
N HIS A 377 -1.95 2.47 8.41
CA HIS A 377 -0.60 2.72 8.92
C HIS A 377 -0.58 4.00 9.78
N LYS A 378 -0.78 3.81 11.09
CA LYS A 378 -0.85 4.93 12.05
C LYS A 378 0.51 5.60 12.20
N LYS A 379 0.53 6.93 12.15
CA LYS A 379 1.75 7.68 12.44
C LYS A 379 2.29 7.37 13.84
N PRO A 380 3.57 6.98 13.98
CA PRO A 380 4.21 6.87 15.28
C PRO A 380 4.12 8.17 16.06
N LYS A 381 3.91 8.06 17.38
CA LYS A 381 3.82 9.21 18.26
C LYS A 381 5.04 9.29 19.16
N VAL A 382 5.51 10.51 19.42
CA VAL A 382 6.48 10.76 20.48
C VAL A 382 5.72 10.89 21.80
N LEU A 383 5.85 9.90 22.69
CA LEU A 383 5.05 9.81 23.92
C LEU A 383 5.52 10.72 25.06
N GLY A 384 6.67 11.38 24.89
CA GLY A 384 7.25 12.24 25.91
C GLY A 384 8.07 13.35 25.30
N ASN A 385 8.72 14.11 26.17
CA ASN A 385 9.63 15.15 25.74
C ASN A 385 11.00 14.55 25.43
N GLN A 386 11.70 15.18 24.50
CA GLN A 386 13.08 14.84 24.15
C GLN A 386 13.95 16.07 24.34
N THR A 387 15.24 15.88 24.56
CA THR A 387 16.17 17.00 24.46
C THR A 387 16.76 17.11 23.07
N ALA A 388 17.12 18.32 22.67
CA ALA A 388 17.76 18.63 21.41
C ALA A 388 18.75 19.79 21.60
N VAL A 389 19.72 19.92 20.71
CA VAL A 389 20.72 20.99 20.77
C VAL A 389 20.35 22.09 19.78
N VAL A 390 20.34 23.34 20.22
CA VAL A 390 20.04 24.50 19.35
C VAL A 390 21.11 24.66 18.28
N THR A 391 20.68 24.84 17.03
CA THR A 391 21.57 25.01 15.86
C THR A 391 21.37 26.36 15.18
N GLY A 392 22.37 26.76 14.40
CA GLY A 392 22.37 27.98 13.61
C GLY A 392 23.48 27.98 12.56
N PRO A 393 23.62 29.05 11.77
CA PRO A 393 24.74 29.24 10.85
C PRO A 393 26.09 29.25 11.58
N GLU A 394 27.16 28.94 10.86
CA GLU A 394 28.51 28.98 11.41
C GLU A 394 28.86 30.39 11.93
N GLY A 395 29.35 30.47 13.18
CA GLY A 395 29.77 31.71 13.82
C GLY A 395 28.65 32.52 14.49
N GLU A 396 27.38 32.12 14.36
CA GLU A 396 26.25 32.78 15.01
C GLU A 396 25.99 32.25 16.42
N GLU A 397 25.82 33.15 17.39
CA GLU A 397 25.48 32.79 18.77
C GLU A 397 23.95 32.69 18.97
N ILE A 398 23.18 33.53 18.25
CA ILE A 398 21.72 33.60 18.33
C ILE A 398 21.15 33.49 16.93
N TYR A 399 20.31 32.49 16.68
CA TYR A 399 19.64 32.30 15.40
C TYR A 399 18.14 32.09 15.60
N CYS A 400 17.35 33.14 15.34
CA CYS A 400 15.90 33.11 15.47
C CYS A 400 15.20 33.92 14.38
N ASP A 401 13.92 33.62 14.15
CA ASP A 401 13.09 34.37 13.21
C ASP A 401 12.22 35.44 13.88
N GLN A 402 11.33 36.09 13.13
CA GLN A 402 10.44 37.14 13.60
C GLN A 402 9.47 36.71 14.72
N TYR A 403 9.28 35.41 14.93
CA TYR A 403 8.43 34.84 15.98
C TYR A 403 9.25 34.30 17.16
N GLY A 404 10.56 34.52 17.18
CA GLY A 404 11.46 33.99 18.20
C GLY A 404 11.62 32.48 18.13
N ARG A 405 11.34 31.86 16.97
CA ARG A 405 11.54 30.42 16.75
C ARG A 405 13.03 30.13 16.59
N ILE A 406 13.43 28.92 16.95
CA ILE A 406 14.81 28.44 16.81
C ILE A 406 14.86 27.17 15.96
N LYS A 407 16.07 26.71 15.61
CA LYS A 407 16.30 25.41 14.99
C LYS A 407 17.07 24.51 15.95
N VAL A 408 16.89 23.20 15.83
CA VAL A 408 17.49 22.21 16.73
C VAL A 408 17.99 20.98 15.98
N GLN A 409 19.00 20.31 16.54
CA GLN A 409 19.44 18.98 16.17
C GLN A 409 18.92 17.99 17.21
N PHE A 410 18.08 17.05 16.78
CA PHE A 410 17.70 15.91 17.62
C PHE A 410 18.84 14.89 17.67
N HIS A 411 18.99 14.23 18.82
CA HIS A 411 20.06 13.23 19.04
C HIS A 411 19.96 12.00 18.13
N TRP A 412 18.75 11.68 17.66
CA TRP A 412 18.50 10.56 16.76
C TRP A 412 18.65 10.91 15.28
N ASP A 413 18.71 12.20 14.93
CA ASP A 413 18.88 12.61 13.55
C ASP A 413 20.34 12.47 13.13
N ARG A 414 20.63 11.39 12.40
CA ARG A 414 21.96 11.03 11.91
C ARG A 414 22.38 11.79 10.66
N HIS A 415 21.44 12.44 9.98
CA HIS A 415 21.69 13.12 8.70
C HIS A 415 21.80 14.65 8.86
N GLY A 416 21.39 15.17 10.01
CA GLY A 416 21.58 16.57 10.38
C GLY A 416 23.04 16.99 10.36
N GLN A 417 23.27 18.23 9.93
CA GLN A 417 24.61 18.81 9.76
C GLN A 417 24.96 19.77 10.89
N VAL A 418 24.14 19.84 11.95
CA VAL A 418 24.30 20.77 13.07
C VAL A 418 24.39 22.24 12.59
N ASN A 419 23.60 22.58 11.57
CA ASN A 419 23.54 23.91 10.97
C ASN A 419 22.11 24.45 10.85
N ASP A 420 21.96 25.58 10.17
CA ASP A 420 20.70 26.29 9.90
C ASP A 420 19.71 25.53 9.00
N LYS A 421 20.08 24.37 8.46
CA LYS A 421 19.23 23.51 7.62
C LYS A 421 18.79 22.23 8.32
N THR A 422 19.16 22.06 9.58
CA THR A 422 18.95 20.81 10.34
C THR A 422 17.47 20.51 10.59
N SER A 423 16.69 21.52 11.01
CA SER A 423 15.27 21.37 11.31
C SER A 423 14.43 22.50 10.73
N CYS A 424 13.11 22.36 10.85
CA CYS A 424 12.18 23.46 10.73
C CYS A 424 12.36 24.47 11.87
N TRP A 425 11.61 25.57 11.80
CA TRP A 425 11.53 26.55 12.88
C TRP A 425 10.60 26.07 13.99
N LEU A 426 11.15 25.86 15.19
CA LEU A 426 10.41 25.45 16.38
C LEU A 426 10.01 26.66 17.20
N ARG A 427 8.72 26.77 17.55
CA ARG A 427 8.26 27.77 18.53
C ARG A 427 8.83 27.46 19.90
N VAL A 428 9.15 28.53 20.64
CA VAL A 428 9.71 28.46 21.99
C VAL A 428 8.67 28.94 22.99
N SER A 429 8.37 28.08 23.97
CA SER A 429 7.54 28.44 25.10
C SER A 429 8.18 29.57 25.90
N SER A 430 7.37 30.50 26.37
CA SER A 430 7.82 31.61 27.20
C SER A 430 7.11 31.54 28.54
N SER A 431 7.73 32.10 29.58
CA SER A 431 7.09 32.19 30.91
C SER A 431 5.84 33.07 30.89
N TRP A 432 5.75 34.01 29.94
CA TRP A 432 4.63 34.93 29.78
C TRP A 432 4.63 35.55 28.37
N ALA A 433 3.54 35.39 27.62
CA ALA A 433 3.34 35.98 26.29
C ALA A 433 2.03 36.77 26.20
N GLY A 434 2.11 38.01 25.72
CA GLY A 434 0.98 38.88 25.40
C GLY A 434 1.20 39.62 24.07
N ASP A 435 0.21 40.41 23.64
CA ASP A 435 0.28 41.18 22.39
C ASP A 435 1.37 42.26 22.47
N ARG A 436 2.56 41.95 21.94
CA ARG A 436 3.77 42.78 21.94
C ARG A 436 4.39 43.06 23.32
N TYR A 437 4.08 42.25 24.33
CA TYR A 437 4.74 42.30 25.65
C TYR A 437 4.86 40.89 26.25
N GLY A 438 5.83 40.67 27.14
CA GLY A 438 6.06 39.36 27.76
C GLY A 438 7.51 39.15 28.18
N GLY A 439 7.82 37.94 28.66
CA GLY A 439 9.17 37.50 28.94
C GLY A 439 9.75 36.77 27.73
N ILE A 440 10.90 37.20 27.22
CA ILE A 440 11.58 36.56 26.09
C ILE A 440 12.99 36.17 26.50
N ALA A 441 13.29 34.88 26.43
CA ALA A 441 14.63 34.32 26.55
C ALA A 441 14.85 33.36 25.39
N ILE A 442 15.57 33.81 24.36
CA ILE A 442 15.81 33.03 23.14
C ILE A 442 16.98 32.07 23.42
N PRO A 443 16.79 30.75 23.30
CA PRO A 443 17.89 29.78 23.44
C PRO A 443 18.98 30.05 22.40
N ARG A 444 20.25 29.98 22.84
CA ARG A 444 21.43 30.25 22.00
C ARG A 444 21.94 28.98 21.34
N VAL A 445 22.64 29.12 20.22
CA VAL A 445 23.28 28.00 19.52
C VAL A 445 24.20 27.23 20.48
N GLY A 446 24.07 25.90 20.49
CA GLY A 446 24.80 25.01 21.40
C GLY A 446 24.13 24.76 22.77
N MET A 447 23.06 25.48 23.12
CA MET A 447 22.28 25.16 24.31
C MET A 447 21.46 23.88 24.11
N GLU A 448 21.24 23.13 25.18
CA GLU A 448 20.29 22.03 25.21
C GLU A 448 18.90 22.57 25.59
N VAL A 449 17.87 22.11 24.88
CA VAL A 449 16.46 22.49 25.12
C VAL A 449 15.58 21.25 25.23
N LEU A 450 14.47 21.37 25.94
CA LEU A 450 13.42 20.35 26.01
C LEU A 450 12.38 20.59 24.91
N VAL A 451 12.12 19.58 24.09
CA VAL A 451 11.19 19.60 22.97
C VAL A 451 10.01 18.67 23.25
N SER A 452 8.80 19.23 23.19
CA SER A 452 7.53 18.52 23.16
C SER A 452 6.99 18.44 21.73
N PHE A 453 6.02 17.55 21.50
CA PHE A 453 5.41 17.34 20.18
C PHE A 453 3.90 17.50 20.29
N LEU A 454 3.31 18.44 19.53
CA LEU A 454 1.87 18.69 19.58
C LEU A 454 1.10 17.44 19.14
N GLU A 455 0.12 16.99 19.93
CA GLU A 455 -0.60 15.71 19.73
C GLU A 455 0.29 14.44 19.69
N GLY A 456 1.55 14.59 20.12
CA GLY A 456 2.60 13.58 19.98
C GLY A 456 3.12 13.43 18.55
N ASP A 457 2.79 14.35 17.63
CA ASP A 457 3.18 14.28 16.22
C ASP A 457 4.65 14.68 16.03
N PRO A 458 5.53 13.78 15.55
CA PRO A 458 6.94 14.09 15.26
C PRO A 458 7.14 15.30 14.32
N ASP A 459 6.14 15.65 13.50
CA ASP A 459 6.21 16.79 12.58
C ASP A 459 5.85 18.13 13.23
N GLN A 460 5.39 18.12 14.48
CA GLN A 460 5.00 19.34 15.21
C GLN A 460 5.81 19.57 16.50
N PRO A 461 7.13 19.73 16.40
CA PRO A 461 7.98 20.01 17.57
C PRO A 461 7.76 21.44 18.11
N LEU A 462 7.80 21.55 19.44
CA LEU A 462 7.66 22.79 20.21
C LEU A 462 8.67 22.76 21.37
N VAL A 463 9.50 23.79 21.51
CA VAL A 463 10.41 23.91 22.66
C VAL A 463 9.62 24.33 23.90
N THR A 464 9.73 23.58 24.98
CA THR A 464 8.92 23.76 26.20
C THR A 464 9.72 23.97 27.49
N GLY A 465 11.05 23.82 27.44
CA GLY A 465 11.91 23.99 28.62
C GLY A 465 13.38 24.20 28.29
#